data_AF-A0A520KNH9-F1
#
_entry.id   AF-A0A520KNH9-F1
#
_cell.length_a   1.000
_cell.length_b   1.000
_cell.length_c   1.000
_cell.angle_alpha   90.00
_cell.angle_beta   90.00
_cell.angle_gamma   90.00
#
_symmetry.space_group_name_H-M   'P 1'
#
loop_
_entity.id
_entity.type
_entity.pdbx_description
1 polymer ?
#
loop_
_entity_poly.entity_id
_entity_poly.type
_entity_poly.pdbx_seq_one_letter_code
_entity_poly.pdbx_strand_id
1 'polypeptide(L)'
;MDLSEVFNLLFSKGINVKKNVRVRGLSGVHHEFDAMVDEKVGIIVTGGGISPEDSLRIVLKKMDTGLKIIVLSPNPLPESQRYILEEMDVQVVEGSDQERVVETIMFILRQLDQGR
;
A
#
# COMPACT_ATOMS: atom_id res chain seq x y z
N MET A 1 11.86 5.71 4.78
CA MET A 1 11.71 4.34 5.30
C MET A 1 12.42 3.41 4.33
N ASP A 2 13.28 2.50 4.80
CA ASP A 2 13.88 1.48 3.94
C ASP A 2 12.90 0.30 3.79
N LEU A 3 12.38 0.11 2.58
CA LEU A 3 11.51 -1.00 2.25
C LEU A 3 12.22 -2.36 2.34
N SER A 4 13.54 -2.39 2.26
CA SER A 4 14.32 -3.63 2.27
C SER A 4 14.18 -4.37 3.60
N GLU A 5 14.15 -3.66 4.73
CA GLU A 5 13.97 -4.27 6.04
C GLU A 5 12.53 -4.76 6.25
N VAL A 6 11.53 -3.99 5.82
CA VAL A 6 10.11 -4.43 5.79
C VAL A 6 9.96 -5.72 4.99
N PHE A 7 10.59 -5.81 3.82
CA PHE A 7 10.49 -7.00 2.98
C PHE A 7 11.22 -8.18 3.57
N ASN A 8 12.39 -7.99 4.18
CA ASN A 8 13.09 -9.08 4.88
C ASN A 8 12.21 -9.67 5.99
N LEU A 9 11.50 -8.83 6.74
CA LEU A 9 10.55 -9.28 7.76
C LEU A 9 9.38 -10.04 7.14
N LEU A 10 8.80 -9.57 6.03
CA LEU A 10 7.73 -10.30 5.32
C LEU A 10 8.23 -11.65 4.76
N PHE A 11 9.41 -11.68 4.15
CA PHE A 11 10.02 -12.91 3.62
C PHE A 11 10.27 -13.94 4.72
N SER A 12 10.79 -13.52 5.88
CA SER A 12 11.00 -14.43 7.03
C SER A 12 9.69 -15.04 7.56
N LYS A 13 8.54 -14.42 7.25
CA LYS A 13 7.20 -14.92 7.57
C LYS A 13 6.58 -15.74 6.43
N GLY A 14 7.33 -16.00 5.35
CA GLY A 14 6.89 -16.80 4.20
C GLY A 14 6.00 -16.06 3.21
N ILE A 15 5.96 -14.73 3.27
CA ILE A 15 5.12 -13.89 2.42
C ILE A 15 5.90 -13.48 1.17
N ASN A 16 5.26 -13.55 0.01
CA ASN A 16 5.90 -13.18 -1.24
C ASN A 16 5.80 -11.67 -1.49
N VAL A 17 6.94 -11.04 -1.79
CA VAL A 17 7.01 -9.61 -2.10
C VAL A 17 7.74 -9.39 -3.41
N LYS A 18 7.12 -8.63 -4.32
CA LYS A 18 7.72 -8.19 -5.59
C LYS A 18 7.90 -6.67 -5.55
N LYS A 19 9.09 -6.17 -5.89
CA LYS A 19 9.39 -4.72 -5.98
C LYS A 19 9.05 -4.17 -7.36
N ASN A 20 8.77 -2.87 -7.45
CA ASN A 20 8.59 -2.11 -8.70
C ASN A 20 7.62 -2.78 -9.67
N VAL A 21 6.41 -3.02 -9.20
CA VAL A 21 5.41 -3.82 -9.93
C VAL A 21 4.55 -2.93 -10.79
N ARG A 22 4.31 -3.37 -12.03
CA ARG A 22 3.37 -2.76 -12.95
C ARG A 22 2.14 -3.63 -13.12
N VAL A 23 0.96 -3.10 -12.83
CA VAL A 23 -0.32 -3.79 -12.90
C VAL A 23 -1.19 -3.11 -13.95
N ARG A 24 -1.83 -3.90 -14.82
CA ARG A 24 -2.81 -3.38 -15.77
C ARG A 24 -4.17 -3.28 -15.09
N GLY A 25 -4.74 -2.08 -15.01
CA GLY A 25 -6.07 -1.84 -14.48
C GLY A 25 -7.18 -2.24 -15.45
N LEU A 26 -8.41 -2.20 -14.97
CA LEU A 26 -9.64 -2.52 -15.71
C LEU A 26 -9.84 -1.60 -16.92
N SER A 27 -9.41 -0.34 -16.82
CA SER A 27 -9.39 0.64 -17.90
C SER A 27 -8.36 0.32 -19.01
N GLY A 28 -7.45 -0.63 -18.78
CA GLY A 28 -6.33 -0.93 -19.65
C GLY A 28 -5.09 -0.04 -19.41
N VAL A 29 -5.19 0.98 -18.54
CA VAL A 29 -4.05 1.79 -18.08
C VAL A 29 -3.15 0.94 -17.18
N HIS A 30 -1.84 1.18 -17.24
CA HIS A 30 -0.90 0.51 -16.36
C HIS A 30 -0.56 1.40 -15.16
N HIS A 31 -0.61 0.81 -13.98
CA HIS A 31 -0.31 1.45 -12.70
C HIS A 31 0.94 0.86 -12.08
N GLU A 32 1.77 1.71 -11.49
CA GLU A 32 3.01 1.32 -10.83
C GLU A 32 2.86 1.32 -9.31
N PHE A 33 3.49 0.34 -8.66
CA PHE A 33 3.55 0.18 -7.21
C PHE A 33 4.99 -0.02 -6.79
N ASP A 34 5.40 0.54 -5.66
CA ASP A 34 6.74 0.36 -5.11
C ASP A 34 6.97 -1.12 -4.73
N ALA A 35 5.92 -1.78 -4.25
CA ALA A 35 5.91 -3.22 -4.10
C ALA A 35 4.50 -3.83 -4.18
N MET A 36 4.46 -5.15 -4.33
CA MET A 36 3.24 -5.95 -4.27
C MET A 36 3.46 -7.15 -3.37
N VAL A 37 2.51 -7.39 -2.47
CA VAL A 37 2.51 -8.48 -1.51
C VAL A 37 1.44 -9.50 -1.89
N ASP A 38 1.85 -10.76 -2.07
CA ASP A 38 1.02 -11.90 -2.46
C ASP A 38 0.07 -11.64 -3.63
N GLU A 39 0.45 -10.73 -4.54
CA GLU A 39 -0.34 -10.31 -5.71
C GLU A 39 -1.72 -9.72 -5.39
N LYS A 40 -1.99 -9.42 -4.10
CA LYS A 40 -3.27 -8.92 -3.59
C LYS A 40 -3.18 -7.50 -3.03
N VAL A 41 -2.02 -7.12 -2.52
CA VAL A 41 -1.81 -5.85 -1.81
C VAL A 41 -0.73 -5.04 -2.50
N GLY A 42 -1.09 -3.86 -3.00
CA GLY A 42 -0.14 -2.89 -3.56
C GLY A 42 0.39 -1.96 -2.47
N ILE A 43 1.69 -1.69 -2.49
CA ILE A 43 2.36 -0.76 -1.58
C ILE A 43 2.80 0.47 -2.35
N ILE A 44 2.52 1.65 -1.80
CA ILE A 44 2.97 2.95 -2.30
C ILE A 44 3.72 3.67 -1.18
N VAL A 45 4.93 4.17 -1.46
CA VAL A 45 5.75 4.91 -0.50
C VAL A 45 5.76 6.39 -0.87
N THR A 46 5.44 7.25 0.10
CA THR A 46 5.51 8.71 -0.10
C THR A 46 6.89 9.24 0.29
N GLY A 47 7.39 10.22 -0.47
CA GLY A 47 8.71 10.83 -0.26
C GLY A 47 8.78 11.89 0.85
N GLY A 48 7.78 11.98 1.73
CA GLY A 48 7.72 12.96 2.82
C GLY A 48 6.47 13.82 2.88
N GLY A 49 5.50 13.57 2.00
CA GLY A 49 4.18 14.19 1.99
C GLY A 49 3.37 13.69 0.79
N ILE A 50 2.07 14.02 0.77
CA ILE A 50 1.17 13.70 -0.34
C ILE A 50 0.35 14.93 -0.67
N SER A 51 0.22 15.26 -1.96
CA SER A 51 -0.68 16.34 -2.41
C SER A 51 -2.11 15.83 -2.55
N PRO A 52 -3.13 16.71 -2.62
CA PRO A 52 -4.49 16.30 -2.98
C PRO A 52 -4.57 15.53 -4.30
N GLU A 53 -3.74 15.89 -5.29
CA GLU A 53 -3.71 15.21 -6.58
C GLU A 53 -3.18 13.78 -6.45
N ASP A 54 -2.13 13.59 -5.64
CA ASP A 54 -1.57 12.26 -5.38
C ASP A 54 -2.59 11.37 -4.66
N SER A 55 -3.32 11.89 -3.67
CA SER A 55 -4.41 11.16 -3.01
C SER A 55 -5.46 10.70 -4.01
N LEU A 56 -5.92 11.60 -4.89
CA LEU A 56 -6.87 11.25 -5.93
C LEU A 56 -6.31 10.18 -6.88
N ARG A 57 -5.04 10.30 -7.27
CA ARG A 57 -4.38 9.33 -8.14
C ARG A 57 -4.31 7.94 -7.51
N ILE A 58 -4.02 7.86 -6.21
CA ILE A 58 -4.01 6.59 -5.46
C ILE A 58 -5.41 5.99 -5.38
N VAL A 59 -6.43 6.80 -5.11
CA VAL A 59 -7.83 6.34 -5.08
C VAL A 59 -8.27 5.80 -6.44
N LEU A 60 -8.00 6.54 -7.52
CA LEU A 60 -8.31 6.10 -8.88
C LEU A 60 -7.58 4.81 -9.24
N LYS A 61 -6.31 4.70 -8.84
CA LYS A 61 -5.52 3.46 -8.99
C LYS A 61 -6.15 2.29 -8.25
N LYS A 62 -6.62 2.49 -7.00
CA LYS A 62 -7.35 1.45 -6.24
C LYS A 62 -8.58 1.00 -6.99
N MET A 63 -9.42 1.93 -7.41
CA MET A 63 -10.67 1.64 -8.12
C MET A 63 -10.41 0.89 -9.43
N ASP A 64 -9.38 1.28 -10.17
CA ASP A 64 -9.07 0.70 -11.47
C ASP A 64 -8.38 -0.67 -11.37
N THR A 65 -7.62 -0.94 -10.30
CA THR A 65 -6.91 -2.22 -10.12
C THR A 65 -7.68 -3.24 -9.28
N GLY A 66 -8.61 -2.79 -8.45
CA GLY A 66 -9.32 -3.63 -7.47
C GLY A 66 -8.43 -4.16 -6.34
N LEU A 67 -7.15 -3.78 -6.30
CA LEU A 67 -6.20 -4.20 -5.27
C LEU A 67 -6.47 -3.48 -3.95
N LYS A 68 -6.13 -4.14 -2.84
CA LYS A 68 -5.93 -3.44 -1.57
C LYS A 68 -4.67 -2.59 -1.68
N ILE A 69 -4.69 -1.35 -1.21
CA ILE A 69 -3.54 -0.45 -1.28
C ILE A 69 -3.16 0.00 0.12
N ILE A 70 -1.86 -0.10 0.41
CA ILE A 70 -1.26 0.48 1.62
C ILE A 70 -0.34 1.63 1.18
N VAL A 71 -0.55 2.80 1.79
CA VAL A 71 0.32 3.96 1.65
C VAL A 71 1.24 4.03 2.87
N LEU A 72 2.54 3.96 2.62
CA LEU A 72 3.57 4.12 3.63
C LEU A 72 4.11 5.54 3.57
N SER A 73 3.98 6.27 4.67
CA SER A 73 4.45 7.65 4.75
C SER A 73 5.42 7.82 5.91
N PRO A 74 6.68 8.25 5.67
CA PRO A 74 7.62 8.47 6.76
C PRO A 74 7.20 9.63 7.69
N ASN A 75 6.40 10.56 7.17
CA ASN A 75 5.85 11.70 7.91
C ASN A 75 4.32 11.60 8.01
N PRO A 76 3.69 12.20 9.02
CA PRO A 76 2.24 12.32 9.07
C PRO A 76 1.71 13.02 7.81
N LEU A 77 0.69 12.44 7.19
CA LEU A 77 -0.03 13.06 6.10
C LEU A 77 -0.94 14.17 6.65
N PRO A 78 -1.25 15.21 5.84
CA PRO A 78 -2.26 16.16 6.26
C PRO A 78 -3.63 15.47 6.36
N GLU A 79 -4.42 15.91 7.34
CA GLU A 79 -5.65 15.21 7.77
C GLU A 79 -6.63 14.98 6.62
N SER A 80 -6.83 15.97 5.75
CA SER A 80 -7.70 15.84 4.58
C SER A 80 -7.28 14.73 3.61
N GLN A 81 -5.97 14.52 3.44
CA GLN A 81 -5.44 13.51 2.52
C GLN A 81 -5.57 12.13 3.15
N ARG A 82 -5.28 12.01 4.45
CA ARG A 82 -5.50 10.76 5.21
C ARG A 82 -6.97 10.36 5.15
N TYR A 83 -7.88 11.30 5.44
CA TYR A 83 -9.31 11.07 5.43
C TYR A 83 -9.81 10.54 4.08
N ILE A 84 -9.42 11.18 2.97
CA ILE A 84 -9.84 10.72 1.62
C ILE A 84 -9.32 9.32 1.29
N LEU A 85 -8.07 9.00 1.67
CA LEU A 85 -7.49 7.69 1.43
C LEU A 85 -8.25 6.62 2.22
N GLU A 86 -8.46 6.84 3.52
CA GLU A 86 -9.11 5.88 4.41
C GLU A 86 -10.60 5.68 4.08
N GLU A 87 -11.33 6.74 3.74
CA GLU A 87 -12.73 6.68 3.28
C GLU A 87 -12.86 5.78 2.03
N MET A 88 -11.81 5.74 1.20
CA MET A 88 -11.74 4.90 0.01
C MET A 88 -11.10 3.54 0.28
N ASP A 89 -10.95 3.12 1.54
CA ASP A 89 -10.38 1.84 1.98
C ASP A 89 -8.93 1.65 1.49
N VAL A 90 -8.17 2.75 1.45
CA VAL A 90 -6.70 2.75 1.33
C VAL A 90 -6.12 2.89 2.73
N GLN A 91 -5.33 1.92 3.17
CA GLN A 91 -4.73 1.95 4.50
C GLN A 91 -3.49 2.84 4.51
N VAL A 92 -3.39 3.74 5.49
CA VAL A 92 -2.23 4.61 5.68
C VAL A 92 -1.42 4.15 6.88
N VAL A 93 -0.13 3.91 6.69
CA VAL A 93 0.82 3.64 7.78
C VAL A 93 1.83 4.77 7.82
N GLU A 94 1.80 5.52 8.92
CA GLU A 94 2.65 6.68 9.14
C GLU A 94 3.79 6.39 10.11
N GLY A 95 4.91 7.06 9.87
CA GLY A 95 6.14 6.90 10.64
C GLY A 95 7.09 5.92 9.97
N SER A 96 8.20 5.64 10.65
CA SER A 96 9.28 4.78 10.15
C SER A 96 9.35 3.41 10.83
N ASP A 97 8.29 3.04 11.55
CA ASP A 97 8.19 1.76 12.25
C ASP A 97 7.82 0.63 11.27
N GLN A 98 8.79 -0.25 11.03
CA GLN A 98 8.68 -1.35 10.09
C GLN A 98 7.86 -2.51 10.62
N GLU A 99 7.88 -2.74 11.94
CA GLU A 99 7.11 -3.80 12.57
C GLU A 99 5.63 -3.50 12.42
N ARG A 100 5.23 -2.25 12.65
CA ARG A 100 3.85 -1.79 12.42
C ARG A 100 3.40 -1.96 10.98
N VAL A 101 4.28 -1.71 9.99
CA VAL A 101 3.98 -1.94 8.57
C VAL A 101 3.73 -3.42 8.30
N VAL A 102 4.62 -4.29 8.80
CA VAL A 102 4.51 -5.74 8.65
C VAL A 102 3.23 -6.28 9.31
N GLU A 103 2.91 -5.81 10.51
CA GLU A 103 1.67 -6.17 11.22
C GLU A 103 0.43 -5.76 10.43
N THR A 104 0.43 -4.56 9.86
CA THR A 104 -0.69 -4.06 9.05
C THR A 104 -0.88 -4.92 7.80
N ILE A 105 0.21 -5.24 7.09
CA ILE A 105 0.17 -6.12 5.91
C ILE A 105 -0.37 -7.50 6.30
N MET A 106 0.15 -8.09 7.39
CA MET A 106 -0.30 -9.40 7.88
C MET A 106 -1.77 -9.42 8.27
N PHE A 107 -2.25 -8.36 8.93
CA PHE A 107 -3.65 -8.22 9.28
C PHE A 107 -4.54 -8.20 8.03
N ILE A 108 -4.17 -7.41 7.02
CA ILE A 108 -4.92 -7.33 5.75
C ILE A 108 -4.93 -8.68 5.04
N LEU A 109 -3.78 -9.36 4.94
CA LEU A 109 -3.71 -10.70 4.31
C LEU A 109 -4.63 -11.70 5.01
N ARG A 110 -4.67 -11.72 6.35
CA ARG A 110 -5.57 -12.59 7.12
C ARG A 110 -7.04 -12.29 6.85
N GLN A 111 -7.42 -11.02 6.75
CA GLN A 111 -8.80 -10.65 6.41
C GLN A 111 -9.19 -11.14 5.00
N LEU A 112 -8.26 -11.09 4.05
CA LEU A 112 -8.49 -11.59 2.69
C LEU A 112 -8.66 -13.11 2.64
N ASP A 113 -7.97 -13.84 3.51
CA ASP A 113 -8.07 -15.31 3.56
C ASP A 113 -9.32 -15.78 4.32
N GLN A 114 -9.85 -14.99 5.25
CA GLN A 114 -11.09 -15.28 5.99
C GLN A 114 -12.38 -14.89 5.24
N GLY A 115 -12.28 -14.06 4.19
CA GLY A 115 -13.41 -13.65 3.35
C GLY A 115 -13.72 -14.60 2.19
N ARG A 116 -13.25 -15.85 2.24
CA ARG A 116 -13.51 -16.91 1.25
C ARG A 116 -14.44 -17.98 1.77
#